data_AF-A0A1G2WBT2-F1
#
_entry.id   AF-A0A1G2WBT2-F1
#
_cell.length_a   1.000
_cell.length_b   1.000
_cell.length_c   1.000
_cell.angle_alpha   90.00
_cell.angle_beta   90.00
_cell.angle_gamma   90.00
#
_symmetry.space_group_name_H-M   'P 1'
#
loop_
_entity.id
_entity.type
_entity.pdbx_description
1 polymer ?
#
loop_
_entity_poly.entity_id
_entity_poly.type
_entity_poly.pdbx_seq_one_letter_code
_entity_poly.pdbx_strand_id
1 'polypeptide(L)'
;MTPELGIIEGFFGRPYSWEERASLVRALAPAGYGFYLYAPKADAHLRRRWREPYPDAELQALAAFADVCRQAGVRFGIGLSPYELFLGFDAEAKAALAAKLGQLDSLGLADLGVFFDDMKGDLPDLAERQVEIVHWIAERSTAARVIACPSYYTDDPVLDRVFGQRPANYLEDLGAGLDPAIQIMWTGEEVCAREFSAGHLARVTEQMRRKPFLWDNYPVNDGPRMSRHLHLRAFTGRPSTIGPHIAAHGINTASQAVLSQIPALTLAESYRDGADYQYLAAFRRAAVAVLGPDLADGVERTLLLLEDAGLDGITPEQKARLHARFAAFDHPAAREILAWLDGAFAIGAEELQTQ
;
A
#
# COMPACT_ATOMS: atom_id res chain seq x y z
N MET A 1 20.98 -3.90 -8.70
CA MET A 1 19.86 -3.56 -9.60
C MET A 1 18.80 -2.92 -8.73
N THR A 2 18.39 -1.69 -9.04
CA THR A 2 17.28 -1.02 -8.33
C THR A 2 15.98 -1.68 -8.79
N PRO A 3 15.16 -2.23 -7.88
CA PRO A 3 13.86 -2.77 -8.23
C PRO A 3 12.94 -1.64 -8.71
N GLU A 4 11.91 -2.00 -9.45
CA GLU A 4 10.83 -1.07 -9.77
C GLU A 4 10.14 -0.61 -8.47
N LEU A 5 10.00 0.70 -8.27
CA LEU A 5 9.32 1.27 -7.11
C LEU A 5 7.90 1.71 -7.48
N GLY A 6 6.98 1.67 -6.52
CA GLY A 6 5.65 2.23 -6.71
C GLY A 6 4.88 2.46 -5.41
N ILE A 7 3.68 2.99 -5.58
CA ILE A 7 2.80 3.42 -4.51
C ILE A 7 1.58 2.50 -4.50
N ILE A 8 1.20 2.03 -3.33
CA ILE A 8 -0.04 1.28 -3.09
C ILE A 8 -0.87 2.11 -2.11
N GLU A 9 -1.98 2.70 -2.56
CA GLU A 9 -2.96 3.33 -1.67
C GLU A 9 -3.83 2.21 -1.08
N GLY A 10 -3.29 1.46 -0.11
CA GLY A 10 -3.90 0.22 0.39
C GLY A 10 -4.30 0.26 1.85
N PHE A 11 -4.29 1.43 2.48
CA PHE A 11 -4.53 1.64 3.91
C PHE A 11 -6.03 1.81 4.25
N PHE A 12 -6.36 1.53 5.51
CA PHE A 12 -7.64 1.81 6.14
C PHE A 12 -7.75 3.26 6.62
N GLY A 13 -8.98 3.78 6.70
CA GLY A 13 -9.24 5.14 7.16
C GLY A 13 -9.69 6.07 6.05
N ARG A 14 -9.47 7.37 6.26
CA ARG A 14 -9.89 8.40 5.32
C ARG A 14 -9.05 8.28 4.03
N PRO A 15 -9.65 8.05 2.86
CA PRO A 15 -8.91 8.02 1.61
C PRO A 15 -8.37 9.41 1.27
N TYR A 16 -7.33 9.45 0.46
CA TYR A 16 -6.81 10.73 -0.04
C TYR A 16 -7.85 11.47 -0.88
N SER A 17 -7.81 12.79 -0.84
CA SER A 17 -8.43 13.62 -1.87
C SER A 17 -7.69 13.47 -3.20
N TRP A 18 -8.37 13.80 -4.30
CA TRP A 18 -7.76 13.75 -5.64
C TRP A 18 -6.51 14.62 -5.78
N GLU A 19 -6.48 15.78 -5.12
CA GLU A 19 -5.31 16.67 -5.14
C GLU A 19 -4.14 16.10 -4.33
N GLU A 20 -4.41 15.46 -3.18
CA GLU A 20 -3.38 14.76 -2.41
C GLU A 20 -2.75 13.63 -3.22
N ARG A 21 -3.56 12.83 -3.94
CA ARG A 21 -3.07 11.78 -4.84
C ARG A 21 -2.20 12.35 -5.96
N ALA A 22 -2.68 13.40 -6.63
CA ALA A 22 -1.95 14.05 -7.72
C ALA A 22 -0.62 14.64 -7.25
N SER A 23 -0.61 15.29 -6.08
CA SER A 23 0.59 15.84 -5.46
C SER A 23 1.61 14.75 -5.12
N LEU A 24 1.16 13.65 -4.50
CA LEU A 24 2.02 12.51 -4.15
C LEU A 24 2.68 11.88 -5.38
N VAL A 25 1.93 11.65 -6.45
CA VAL A 25 2.45 11.10 -7.72
C VAL A 25 3.52 12.02 -8.30
N ARG A 26 3.24 13.34 -8.40
CA ARG A 26 4.19 14.32 -8.96
C ARG A 26 5.46 14.44 -8.11
N ALA A 27 5.34 14.30 -6.79
CA ALA A 27 6.47 14.39 -5.86
C ALA A 27 7.39 13.16 -5.95
N LEU A 28 6.83 11.96 -6.11
CA LEU A 28 7.60 10.71 -6.06
C LEU A 28 8.05 10.19 -7.43
N ALA A 29 7.40 10.57 -8.53
CA ALA A 29 7.81 10.16 -9.87
C ALA A 29 9.29 10.48 -10.20
N PRO A 30 9.83 11.68 -9.87
CA PRO A 30 11.24 12.00 -10.10
C PRO A 30 12.23 11.12 -9.29
N ALA A 31 11.77 10.53 -8.18
CA ALA A 31 12.57 9.61 -7.36
C ALA A 31 12.55 8.16 -7.89
N GLY A 32 11.85 7.90 -8.99
CA GLY A 32 11.79 6.59 -9.64
C GLY A 32 10.57 5.74 -9.30
N TYR A 33 9.56 6.31 -8.64
CA TYR A 33 8.27 5.64 -8.44
C TYR A 33 7.51 5.58 -9.76
N GLY A 34 7.38 4.37 -10.32
CA GLY A 34 6.91 4.13 -11.68
C GLY A 34 5.49 3.59 -11.79
N PHE A 35 4.84 3.22 -10.68
CA PHE A 35 3.44 2.79 -10.66
C PHE A 35 2.68 3.30 -9.45
N TYR A 36 1.36 3.41 -9.60
CA TYR A 36 0.40 3.72 -8.55
C TYR A 36 -0.76 2.73 -8.61
N LEU A 37 -0.96 1.95 -7.55
CA LEU A 37 -2.13 1.09 -7.37
C LEU A 37 -3.14 1.78 -6.47
N TYR A 38 -4.25 2.22 -7.06
CA TYR A 38 -5.42 2.72 -6.34
C TYR A 38 -6.19 1.55 -5.74
N ALA A 39 -6.13 1.37 -4.42
CA ALA A 39 -6.85 0.31 -3.72
C ALA A 39 -7.31 0.71 -2.29
N PRO A 40 -7.80 1.94 -2.07
CA PRO A 40 -8.13 2.40 -0.72
C PRO A 40 -9.22 1.51 -0.13
N LYS A 41 -9.02 1.05 1.11
CA LYS A 41 -9.94 0.12 1.77
C LYS A 41 -11.35 0.71 1.92
N ALA A 42 -11.43 2.03 2.08
CA ALA A 42 -12.68 2.77 2.15
C ALA A 42 -13.51 2.78 0.85
N ASP A 43 -12.92 2.45 -0.31
CA ASP A 43 -13.66 2.38 -1.57
C ASP A 43 -14.41 1.05 -1.69
N ALA A 44 -15.65 1.06 -1.20
CA ALA A 44 -16.51 -0.12 -1.22
C ALA A 44 -16.78 -0.66 -2.63
N HIS A 45 -16.70 0.16 -3.69
CA HIS A 45 -16.93 -0.30 -5.08
C HIS A 45 -15.78 -1.15 -5.64
N LEU A 46 -14.64 -1.21 -4.95
CA LEU A 46 -13.55 -2.17 -5.18
C LEU A 46 -13.53 -3.33 -4.19
N ARG A 47 -14.32 -3.24 -3.10
CA ARG A 47 -14.38 -4.22 -2.01
C ARG A 47 -15.79 -4.76 -1.84
N ARG A 48 -16.46 -4.47 -0.72
CA ARG A 48 -17.71 -5.12 -0.30
C ARG A 48 -18.89 -4.91 -1.27
N ARG A 49 -18.89 -3.82 -2.02
CA ARG A 49 -19.90 -3.45 -3.04
C ARG A 49 -19.35 -3.58 -4.46
N TRP A 50 -18.39 -4.48 -4.69
CA TRP A 50 -17.77 -4.69 -6.00
C TRP A 50 -18.76 -5.08 -7.11
N ARG A 51 -19.93 -5.62 -6.77
CA ARG A 51 -21.00 -5.91 -7.75
C ARG A 51 -21.76 -4.66 -8.21
N GLU A 52 -21.74 -3.59 -7.42
CA GLU A 52 -22.41 -2.33 -7.76
C GLU A 52 -21.57 -1.56 -8.79
N PRO A 53 -22.18 -0.98 -9.82
CA PRO A 53 -21.47 -0.15 -10.78
C PRO A 53 -20.86 1.06 -10.07
N TYR A 54 -19.69 1.49 -10.53
CA TYR A 54 -19.13 2.77 -10.09
C TYR A 54 -20.07 3.92 -10.48
N PRO A 55 -20.34 4.89 -9.60
CA PRO A 55 -21.02 6.12 -9.97
C PRO A 55 -20.22 6.88 -11.05
N ASP A 56 -20.91 7.43 -12.05
CA ASP A 56 -20.26 8.11 -13.19
C ASP A 56 -19.30 9.23 -12.76
N ALA A 57 -19.67 10.01 -11.73
CA ALA A 57 -18.84 11.09 -11.22
C ALA A 57 -17.53 10.58 -10.57
N GLU A 58 -17.59 9.44 -9.86
CA GLU A 58 -16.41 8.82 -9.26
C GLU A 58 -15.51 8.20 -10.33
N LEU A 59 -16.11 7.54 -11.33
CA LEU A 59 -15.38 6.97 -12.46
C LEU A 59 -14.67 8.07 -13.28
N GLN A 60 -15.31 9.22 -13.50
CA GLN A 60 -14.69 10.37 -14.15
C GLN A 60 -13.53 10.94 -13.34
N ALA A 61 -13.65 10.99 -12.02
CA ALA A 61 -12.56 11.44 -11.15
C ALA A 61 -11.36 10.47 -11.18
N LEU A 62 -11.62 9.16 -11.20
CA LEU A 62 -10.60 8.13 -11.42
C LEU A 62 -9.92 8.28 -12.78
N ALA A 63 -10.68 8.53 -13.85
CA ALA A 63 -10.12 8.75 -15.19
C ALA A 63 -9.21 9.98 -15.23
N ALA A 64 -9.63 11.08 -14.61
CA ALA A 64 -8.82 12.29 -14.49
C ALA A 64 -7.53 12.05 -13.68
N PHE A 65 -7.61 11.26 -12.61
CA PHE A 65 -6.42 10.88 -11.84
C PHE A 65 -5.48 9.94 -12.63
N ALA A 66 -6.04 8.99 -13.39
CA ALA A 66 -5.26 8.15 -14.28
C ALA A 66 -4.48 8.98 -15.32
N ASP A 67 -5.06 10.08 -15.83
CA ASP A 67 -4.35 11.04 -16.69
C ASP A 67 -3.21 11.76 -15.98
N VAL A 68 -3.37 12.13 -14.70
CA VAL A 68 -2.29 12.70 -13.90
C VAL A 68 -1.11 11.73 -13.80
N CYS A 69 -1.38 10.45 -13.51
CA CYS A 69 -0.34 9.42 -13.48
C CYS A 69 0.37 9.29 -14.83
N ARG A 70 -0.38 9.17 -15.93
CA ARG A 70 0.19 9.08 -17.29
C ARG A 70 1.06 10.28 -17.64
N GLN A 71 0.61 11.50 -17.33
CA GLN A 71 1.38 12.73 -17.57
C GLN A 71 2.67 12.79 -16.75
N ALA A 72 2.68 12.19 -15.56
CA ALA A 72 3.87 12.05 -14.73
C ALA A 72 4.78 10.87 -15.11
N GLY A 73 4.43 10.08 -16.13
CA GLY A 73 5.17 8.87 -16.52
C GLY A 73 4.97 7.69 -15.55
N VAL A 74 3.92 7.73 -14.74
CA VAL A 74 3.57 6.71 -13.73
C VAL A 74 2.46 5.82 -14.29
N ARG A 75 2.64 4.49 -14.21
CA ARG A 75 1.61 3.53 -14.56
C ARG A 75 0.47 3.59 -13.55
N PHE A 76 -0.74 3.85 -14.05
CA PHE A 76 -1.93 3.80 -13.23
C PHE A 76 -2.49 2.39 -13.20
N GLY A 77 -2.84 1.91 -12.01
CA GLY A 77 -3.54 0.66 -11.81
C GLY A 77 -4.56 0.72 -10.69
N ILE A 78 -5.42 -0.29 -10.64
CA ILE A 78 -6.46 -0.45 -9.63
C ILE A 78 -6.27 -1.78 -8.93
N GLY A 79 -6.44 -1.82 -7.62
CA GLY A 79 -6.62 -3.04 -6.84
C GLY A 79 -8.09 -3.35 -6.66
N LEU A 80 -8.58 -4.43 -7.28
CA LEU A 80 -9.91 -4.96 -7.07
C LEU A 80 -9.86 -6.08 -6.04
N SER A 81 -10.61 -5.93 -4.94
CA SER A 81 -10.82 -6.96 -3.93
C SER A 81 -12.25 -7.50 -4.07
N PRO A 82 -12.54 -8.48 -4.95
CA PRO A 82 -13.89 -9.00 -5.11
C PRO A 82 -14.28 -9.82 -3.87
N TYR A 83 -14.74 -9.11 -2.83
CA TYR A 83 -14.92 -9.63 -1.47
C TYR A 83 -15.76 -10.92 -1.49
N GLU A 84 -15.21 -11.96 -0.87
CA GLU A 84 -15.82 -13.30 -0.74
C GLU A 84 -16.20 -14.00 -2.06
N LEU A 85 -15.71 -13.54 -3.22
CA LEU A 85 -16.03 -14.14 -4.52
C LEU A 85 -15.65 -15.62 -4.60
N PHE A 86 -14.57 -16.05 -3.94
CA PHE A 86 -14.16 -17.45 -3.91
C PHE A 86 -15.15 -18.37 -3.19
N LEU A 87 -16.10 -17.84 -2.40
CA LEU A 87 -17.17 -18.65 -1.80
C LEU A 87 -18.17 -19.14 -2.85
N GLY A 88 -18.31 -18.43 -3.98
CA GLY A 88 -19.24 -18.78 -5.05
C GLY A 88 -18.92 -18.05 -6.35
N PHE A 89 -18.36 -18.78 -7.32
CA PHE A 89 -17.93 -18.25 -8.62
C PHE A 89 -18.79 -18.80 -9.78
N ASP A 90 -20.11 -18.64 -9.62
CA ASP A 90 -21.12 -19.07 -10.58
C ASP A 90 -21.31 -18.09 -11.75
N ALA A 91 -22.31 -18.35 -12.59
CA ALA A 91 -22.60 -17.53 -13.78
C ALA A 91 -23.02 -16.10 -13.42
N GLU A 92 -23.73 -15.89 -12.30
CA GLU A 92 -24.16 -14.56 -11.86
C GLU A 92 -22.96 -13.75 -11.36
N ALA A 93 -22.12 -14.37 -10.53
CA ALA A 93 -20.88 -13.77 -10.03
C ALA A 93 -19.92 -13.42 -11.18
N LYS A 94 -19.77 -14.32 -12.17
CA LYS A 94 -18.98 -14.08 -13.39
C LYS A 94 -19.55 -12.93 -14.23
N ALA A 95 -20.86 -12.82 -14.36
CA ALA A 95 -21.49 -11.71 -15.09
C ALA A 95 -21.28 -10.36 -14.39
N ALA A 96 -21.45 -10.30 -13.06
CA ALA A 96 -21.19 -9.10 -12.28
C ALA A 96 -19.72 -8.67 -12.37
N LEU A 97 -18.80 -9.64 -12.31
CA LEU A 97 -17.36 -9.37 -12.42
C LEU A 97 -16.99 -8.88 -13.81
N ALA A 98 -17.57 -9.45 -14.87
CA ALA A 98 -17.36 -8.98 -16.24
C ALA A 98 -17.79 -7.51 -16.40
N ALA A 99 -18.94 -7.14 -15.85
CA ALA A 99 -19.43 -5.76 -15.89
C ALA A 99 -18.48 -4.81 -15.14
N LYS A 100 -18.01 -5.20 -13.95
CA LYS A 100 -17.04 -4.43 -13.18
C LYS A 100 -15.72 -4.26 -13.95
N LEU A 101 -15.16 -5.34 -14.51
CA LEU A 101 -13.93 -5.27 -15.30
C LEU A 101 -14.09 -4.32 -16.50
N GLY A 102 -15.20 -4.38 -17.22
CA GLY A 102 -15.48 -3.46 -18.31
C GLY A 102 -15.47 -1.98 -17.90
N GLN A 103 -15.99 -1.65 -16.70
CA GLN A 103 -15.88 -0.28 -16.17
C GLN A 103 -14.43 0.09 -15.83
N LEU A 104 -13.70 -0.80 -15.16
CA LEU A 104 -12.32 -0.53 -14.74
C LEU A 104 -11.36 -0.41 -15.93
N ASP A 105 -11.49 -1.29 -16.93
CA ASP A 105 -10.69 -1.27 -18.17
C ASP A 105 -10.92 0.01 -18.97
N SER A 106 -12.10 0.63 -18.88
CA SER A 106 -12.39 1.91 -19.55
C SER A 106 -11.48 3.06 -19.10
N LEU A 107 -10.79 2.91 -17.96
CA LEU A 107 -9.81 3.86 -17.43
C LEU A 107 -8.42 3.75 -18.10
N GLY A 108 -8.21 2.71 -18.92
CA GLY A 108 -6.93 2.41 -19.55
C GLY A 108 -5.87 1.97 -18.53
N LEU A 109 -6.17 0.93 -17.75
CA LEU A 109 -5.30 0.41 -16.70
C LEU A 109 -4.00 -0.15 -17.28
N ALA A 110 -2.87 0.22 -16.68
CA ALA A 110 -1.60 -0.44 -16.96
C ALA A 110 -1.42 -1.67 -16.05
N ASP A 111 -1.79 -1.54 -14.78
CA ASP A 111 -1.70 -2.60 -13.77
C ASP A 111 -3.09 -2.91 -13.18
N LEU A 112 -3.42 -4.19 -13.00
CA LEU A 112 -4.62 -4.64 -12.29
C LEU A 112 -4.23 -5.56 -11.13
N GLY A 113 -4.54 -5.11 -9.91
CA GLY A 113 -4.46 -5.92 -8.70
C GLY A 113 -5.74 -6.73 -8.50
N VAL A 114 -5.61 -8.02 -8.15
CA VAL A 114 -6.71 -8.90 -7.72
C VAL A 114 -6.41 -9.35 -6.29
N PHE A 115 -7.16 -8.84 -5.32
CA PHE A 115 -6.79 -8.94 -3.92
C PHE A 115 -7.77 -9.79 -3.11
N PHE A 116 -7.22 -10.71 -2.33
CA PHE A 116 -7.93 -11.61 -1.43
C PHE A 116 -7.57 -11.36 0.04
N ASP A 117 -7.02 -10.19 0.35
CA ASP A 117 -6.65 -9.73 1.68
C ASP A 117 -7.87 -9.40 2.56
N ASP A 118 -7.70 -9.48 3.89
CA ASP A 118 -8.68 -9.06 4.89
C ASP A 118 -10.05 -9.76 4.83
N MET A 119 -10.04 -11.06 4.52
CA MET A 119 -11.23 -11.91 4.53
C MET A 119 -10.89 -13.33 4.97
N LYS A 120 -11.88 -14.09 5.43
CA LYS A 120 -11.68 -15.48 5.87
C LYS A 120 -11.17 -16.35 4.73
N GLY A 121 -10.23 -17.23 5.01
CA GLY A 121 -9.52 -18.03 4.02
C GLY A 121 -9.33 -19.50 4.40
N ASP A 122 -10.06 -20.01 5.40
CA ASP A 122 -9.91 -21.36 5.95
C ASP A 122 -10.56 -22.47 5.11
N LEU A 123 -10.52 -22.33 3.77
CA LEU A 123 -11.03 -23.31 2.83
C LEU A 123 -9.90 -24.20 2.30
N PRO A 124 -10.06 -25.54 2.27
CA PRO A 124 -9.00 -26.45 1.83
C PRO A 124 -8.60 -26.25 0.36
N ASP A 125 -9.51 -25.78 -0.50
CA ASP A 125 -9.33 -25.52 -1.93
C ASP A 125 -9.13 -24.02 -2.24
N LEU A 126 -8.77 -23.20 -1.24
CA LEU A 126 -8.65 -21.74 -1.40
C LEU A 126 -7.69 -21.34 -2.54
N ALA A 127 -6.52 -21.97 -2.64
CA ALA A 127 -5.54 -21.66 -3.68
C ALA A 127 -6.11 -21.91 -5.08
N GLU A 128 -6.77 -23.05 -5.30
CA GLU A 128 -7.40 -23.40 -6.59
C GLU A 128 -8.48 -22.37 -6.98
N ARG A 129 -9.34 -21.98 -6.03
CA ARG A 129 -10.39 -20.98 -6.26
C ARG A 129 -9.81 -19.62 -6.63
N GLN A 130 -8.75 -19.19 -5.95
CA GLN A 130 -8.09 -17.92 -6.25
C GLN A 130 -7.40 -17.95 -7.61
N VAL A 131 -6.76 -19.07 -7.97
CA VAL A 131 -6.19 -19.29 -9.31
C VAL A 131 -7.29 -19.16 -10.38
N GLU A 132 -8.42 -19.85 -10.23
CA GLU A 132 -9.54 -19.78 -11.18
C GLU A 132 -10.00 -18.33 -11.38
N ILE A 133 -10.21 -17.59 -10.30
CA ILE A 133 -10.69 -16.20 -10.35
C ILE A 133 -9.65 -15.30 -11.02
N VAL A 134 -8.38 -15.38 -10.64
CA VAL A 134 -7.33 -14.52 -11.19
C VAL A 134 -7.14 -14.80 -12.68
N HIS A 135 -7.10 -16.05 -13.11
CA HIS A 135 -7.03 -16.39 -14.54
C HIS A 135 -8.25 -15.91 -15.31
N TRP A 136 -9.45 -16.10 -14.76
CA TRP A 136 -10.68 -15.64 -15.39
C TRP A 136 -10.66 -14.12 -15.61
N ILE A 137 -10.14 -13.35 -14.63
CA ILE A 137 -9.95 -11.91 -14.73
C ILE A 137 -8.87 -11.57 -15.77
N ALA A 138 -7.72 -12.23 -15.73
CA ALA A 138 -6.59 -11.95 -16.62
C ALA A 138 -6.93 -12.20 -18.10
N GLU A 139 -7.78 -13.20 -18.40
CA GLU A 139 -8.28 -13.46 -19.75
C GLU A 139 -9.21 -12.36 -20.31
N ARG A 140 -9.76 -11.51 -19.45
CA ARG A 140 -10.82 -10.56 -19.78
C ARG A 140 -10.42 -9.10 -19.59
N SER A 141 -9.44 -8.82 -18.73
CA SER A 141 -8.93 -7.48 -18.55
C SER A 141 -8.03 -7.04 -19.69
N THR A 142 -8.00 -5.75 -19.95
CA THR A 142 -7.09 -5.11 -20.90
C THR A 142 -5.77 -4.64 -20.26
N ALA A 143 -5.63 -4.80 -18.93
CA ALA A 143 -4.43 -4.39 -18.20
C ALA A 143 -3.18 -5.14 -18.69
N ALA A 144 -2.06 -4.42 -18.83
CA ALA A 144 -0.81 -4.99 -19.31
C ALA A 144 -0.15 -5.94 -18.28
N ARG A 145 -0.44 -5.75 -16.99
CA ARG A 145 0.13 -6.54 -15.90
C ARG A 145 -0.94 -6.84 -14.85
N VAL A 146 -1.02 -8.11 -14.44
CA VAL A 146 -1.92 -8.59 -13.38
C VAL A 146 -1.09 -8.99 -12.16
N ILE A 147 -1.55 -8.57 -10.99
CA ILE A 147 -0.86 -8.78 -9.71
C ILE A 147 -1.87 -9.36 -8.71
N ALA A 148 -1.60 -10.53 -8.15
CA ALA A 148 -2.45 -11.15 -7.14
C ALA A 148 -1.96 -10.82 -5.73
N CYS A 149 -2.86 -10.35 -4.85
CA CYS A 149 -2.61 -10.36 -3.40
C CYS A 149 -3.33 -11.57 -2.80
N PRO A 150 -2.61 -12.62 -2.38
CA PRO A 150 -3.22 -13.81 -1.80
C PRO A 150 -3.82 -13.51 -0.42
N SER A 151 -4.70 -14.35 0.10
CA SER A 151 -5.26 -14.18 1.47
C SER A 151 -4.20 -14.29 2.56
N TYR A 152 -3.22 -15.19 2.35
CA TYR A 152 -2.07 -15.33 3.23
C TYR A 152 -0.82 -14.78 2.53
N TYR A 153 -0.61 -13.47 2.68
CA TYR A 153 0.44 -12.68 2.02
C TYR A 153 1.70 -12.47 2.87
N THR A 154 1.84 -13.23 3.96
CA THR A 154 2.98 -13.20 4.89
C THR A 154 3.13 -14.51 5.66
N ASP A 155 4.32 -14.75 6.23
CA ASP A 155 4.54 -15.82 7.21
C ASP A 155 3.95 -15.49 8.61
N ASP A 156 3.43 -14.28 8.80
CA ASP A 156 2.89 -13.83 10.09
C ASP A 156 1.72 -14.74 10.55
N PRO A 157 1.84 -15.40 11.72
CA PRO A 157 0.76 -16.23 12.25
C PRO A 157 -0.48 -15.42 12.68
N VAL A 158 -0.41 -14.09 12.68
CA VAL A 158 -1.60 -13.25 12.89
C VAL A 158 -2.68 -13.52 11.84
N LEU A 159 -2.29 -13.80 10.58
CA LEU A 159 -3.27 -14.07 9.53
C LEU A 159 -4.04 -15.36 9.80
N ASP A 160 -3.40 -16.41 10.31
CA ASP A 160 -4.08 -17.66 10.69
C ASP A 160 -5.09 -17.46 11.82
N ARG A 161 -4.82 -16.50 12.71
CA ARG A 161 -5.73 -16.16 13.83
C ARG A 161 -6.94 -15.36 13.35
N VAL A 162 -6.75 -14.45 12.39
CA VAL A 162 -7.79 -13.49 11.96
C VAL A 162 -8.60 -14.03 10.79
N PHE A 163 -7.95 -14.69 9.82
CA PHE A 163 -8.57 -15.22 8.60
C PHE A 163 -8.90 -16.71 8.69
N GLY A 164 -8.52 -17.37 9.79
CA GLY A 164 -8.65 -18.81 9.98
C GLY A 164 -7.41 -19.56 9.49
N GLN A 165 -7.31 -20.84 9.85
CA GLN A 165 -6.11 -21.65 9.59
C GLN A 165 -5.82 -21.75 8.10
N ARG A 166 -4.63 -21.31 7.67
CA ARG A 166 -4.25 -21.41 6.26
C ARG A 166 -4.15 -22.86 5.80
N PRO A 167 -4.56 -23.19 4.56
CA PRO A 167 -4.35 -24.52 4.00
C PRO A 167 -2.87 -24.89 3.94
N ALA A 168 -2.58 -26.18 4.08
CA ALA A 168 -1.23 -26.69 3.88
C ALA A 168 -0.77 -26.39 2.45
N ASN A 169 0.48 -25.97 2.27
CA ASN A 169 1.10 -25.64 0.97
C ASN A 169 0.39 -24.52 0.19
N TYR A 170 -0.42 -23.68 0.85
CA TYR A 170 -1.24 -22.67 0.17
C TYR A 170 -0.43 -21.77 -0.79
N LEU A 171 0.76 -21.32 -0.37
CA LEU A 171 1.60 -20.45 -1.18
C LEU A 171 2.23 -21.20 -2.36
N GLU A 172 2.65 -22.44 -2.15
CA GLU A 172 3.19 -23.33 -3.16
C GLU A 172 2.15 -23.69 -4.22
N ASP A 173 0.90 -23.96 -3.81
CA ASP A 173 -0.20 -24.29 -4.69
C ASP A 173 -0.62 -23.09 -5.54
N LEU A 174 -0.68 -21.89 -4.95
CA LEU A 174 -0.83 -20.63 -5.70
C LEU A 174 0.31 -20.42 -6.69
N GLY A 175 1.56 -20.59 -6.24
CA GLY A 175 2.76 -20.44 -7.06
C GLY A 175 2.83 -21.46 -8.21
N ALA A 176 2.25 -22.64 -8.03
CA ALA A 176 2.16 -23.66 -9.08
C ALA A 176 0.99 -23.40 -10.05
N GLY A 177 -0.15 -22.93 -9.54
CA GLY A 177 -1.38 -22.75 -10.29
C GLY A 177 -1.45 -21.47 -11.11
N LEU A 178 -0.92 -20.34 -10.61
CA LEU A 178 -0.96 -19.07 -11.33
C LEU A 178 0.00 -19.06 -12.53
N ASP A 179 -0.44 -18.42 -13.63
CA ASP A 179 0.40 -18.19 -14.81
C ASP A 179 1.70 -17.48 -14.39
N PRO A 180 2.89 -17.89 -14.84
CA PRO A 180 4.16 -17.25 -14.46
C PRO A 180 4.24 -15.74 -14.72
N ALA A 181 3.44 -15.20 -15.64
CA ALA A 181 3.34 -13.77 -15.91
C ALA A 181 2.58 -13.00 -14.81
N ILE A 182 1.73 -13.68 -14.03
CA ILE A 182 1.01 -13.08 -12.89
C ILE A 182 1.96 -12.96 -11.70
N GLN A 183 2.12 -11.72 -11.23
CA GLN A 183 2.92 -11.41 -10.05
C GLN A 183 2.14 -11.72 -8.77
N ILE A 184 2.84 -12.05 -7.68
CA ILE A 184 2.22 -12.37 -6.38
C ILE A 184 2.78 -11.42 -5.33
N MET A 185 1.89 -10.77 -4.59
CA MET A 185 2.25 -9.83 -3.54
C MET A 185 2.72 -10.55 -2.27
N TRP A 186 3.66 -9.93 -1.57
CA TRP A 186 4.21 -10.41 -0.30
C TRP A 186 4.54 -9.23 0.62
N THR A 187 4.16 -9.30 1.90
CA THR A 187 4.47 -8.25 2.88
C THR A 187 5.68 -8.61 3.76
N GLY A 188 6.13 -9.85 3.72
CA GLY A 188 7.34 -10.31 4.42
C GLY A 188 7.08 -11.37 5.49
N GLU A 189 7.98 -11.46 6.46
CA GLU A 189 7.85 -12.39 7.61
C GLU A 189 6.78 -11.92 8.61
N GLU A 190 6.44 -10.63 8.59
CA GLU A 190 5.38 -10.01 9.37
C GLU A 190 4.46 -9.23 8.41
N VAL A 191 3.21 -8.94 8.82
CA VAL A 191 2.32 -8.05 8.04
C VAL A 191 3.01 -6.68 7.81
N CYS A 192 3.63 -6.14 8.86
CA CYS A 192 4.50 -4.97 8.81
C CYS A 192 5.94 -5.42 9.09
N ALA A 193 6.63 -5.92 8.06
CA ALA A 193 7.97 -6.48 8.21
C ALA A 193 8.99 -5.48 8.76
N ARG A 194 9.78 -5.91 9.75
CA ARG A 194 10.94 -5.13 10.23
C ARG A 194 12.06 -5.06 9.20
N GLU A 195 12.28 -6.14 8.45
CA GLU A 195 13.29 -6.22 7.40
C GLU A 195 12.94 -7.26 6.34
N PHE A 196 13.63 -7.19 5.21
CA PHE A 196 13.65 -8.23 4.19
C PHE A 196 15.10 -8.70 3.99
N SER A 197 15.33 -10.01 4.10
CA SER A 197 16.63 -10.62 3.81
C SER A 197 16.61 -11.39 2.50
N ALA A 198 17.76 -11.49 1.84
CA ALA A 198 17.90 -12.25 0.59
C ALA A 198 17.53 -13.74 0.77
N GLY A 199 17.86 -14.33 1.92
CA GLY A 199 17.54 -15.74 2.23
C GLY A 199 16.03 -15.98 2.35
N HIS A 200 15.33 -15.11 3.07
CA HIS A 200 13.87 -15.16 3.17
C HIS A 200 13.23 -15.01 1.77
N LEU A 201 13.64 -14.00 0.99
CA LEU A 201 13.06 -13.78 -0.34
C LEU A 201 13.40 -14.91 -1.32
N ALA A 202 14.55 -15.57 -1.20
CA ALA A 202 14.89 -16.74 -1.99
C ALA A 202 13.96 -17.92 -1.69
N ARG A 203 13.69 -18.23 -0.41
CA ARG A 203 12.71 -19.26 -0.01
C ARG A 203 11.32 -18.93 -0.57
N VAL A 204 10.86 -17.69 -0.39
CA VAL A 204 9.54 -17.26 -0.89
C VAL A 204 9.47 -17.37 -2.41
N THR A 205 10.57 -17.05 -3.11
CA THR A 205 10.67 -17.23 -4.57
C THR A 205 10.52 -18.69 -4.99
N GLU A 206 11.08 -19.64 -4.23
CA GLU A 206 10.90 -21.07 -4.50
C GLU A 206 9.44 -21.51 -4.34
N GLN A 207 8.77 -21.06 -3.27
CA GLN A 207 7.35 -21.36 -3.00
C GLN A 207 6.45 -20.74 -4.07
N MET A 208 6.62 -19.44 -4.37
CA MET A 208 5.85 -18.73 -5.38
C MET A 208 6.22 -19.11 -6.83
N ARG A 209 7.37 -19.77 -7.04
CA ARG A 209 7.98 -20.06 -8.36
C ARG A 209 8.25 -18.81 -9.21
N ARG A 210 8.37 -17.65 -8.57
CA ARG A 210 8.62 -16.33 -9.17
C ARG A 210 9.04 -15.36 -8.09
N LYS A 211 9.68 -14.25 -8.48
CA LYS A 211 10.09 -13.22 -7.51
C LYS A 211 8.84 -12.56 -6.89
N PRO A 212 8.80 -12.36 -5.58
CA PRO A 212 7.69 -11.66 -4.94
C PRO A 212 7.61 -10.19 -5.39
N PHE A 213 6.39 -9.69 -5.53
CA PHE A 213 6.08 -8.28 -5.59
C PHE A 213 5.92 -7.76 -4.17
N LEU A 214 6.78 -6.88 -3.67
CA LEU A 214 6.64 -6.43 -2.28
C LEU A 214 5.49 -5.45 -2.16
N TRP A 215 4.59 -5.74 -1.22
CA TRP A 215 3.69 -4.76 -0.60
C TRP A 215 4.29 -4.45 0.76
N ASP A 216 5.13 -3.42 0.83
CA ASP A 216 5.80 -3.04 2.06
C ASP A 216 4.88 -2.14 2.90
N ASN A 217 4.43 -2.63 4.05
CA ASN A 217 3.61 -1.89 5.00
C ASN A 217 4.47 -0.90 5.82
N TYR A 218 5.14 0.00 5.11
CA TYR A 218 5.78 1.20 5.62
C TYR A 218 5.73 2.28 4.54
N PRO A 219 5.31 3.52 4.83
CA PRO A 219 5.05 4.11 6.14
C PRO A 219 3.60 3.98 6.65
N VAL A 220 2.76 3.09 6.11
CA VAL A 220 1.35 2.96 6.55
C VAL A 220 1.21 3.03 8.07
N ASN A 221 0.25 3.83 8.53
CA ASN A 221 -0.03 4.08 9.95
C ASN A 221 -1.53 4.04 10.23
N ASP A 222 -2.21 3.05 9.67
CA ASP A 222 -3.66 2.89 9.82
C ASP A 222 -4.02 1.97 11.00
N GLY A 223 -5.32 1.77 11.18
CA GLY A 223 -5.84 0.98 12.28
C GLY A 223 -5.74 1.65 13.66
N PRO A 224 -6.36 1.07 14.69
CA PRO A 224 -6.52 1.74 15.99
C PRO A 224 -5.20 2.02 16.73
N ARG A 225 -4.15 1.25 16.44
CA ARG A 225 -2.84 1.39 17.10
C ARG A 225 -1.89 2.29 16.32
N MET A 226 -1.65 2.01 15.03
CA MET A 226 -0.62 2.75 14.29
C MET A 226 -1.07 4.17 13.95
N SER A 227 -2.38 4.43 13.83
CA SER A 227 -2.90 5.82 13.64
C SER A 227 -2.59 6.76 14.80
N ARG A 228 -2.18 6.21 15.96
CA ARG A 228 -1.67 6.99 17.09
C ARG A 228 -0.25 7.50 16.87
N HIS A 229 0.41 7.17 15.76
CA HIS A 229 1.80 7.50 15.46
C HIS A 229 1.94 8.06 14.03
N LEU A 230 2.84 9.02 13.83
CA LEU A 230 3.26 9.45 12.49
C LEU A 230 4.55 8.72 12.10
N HIS A 231 4.48 7.80 11.15
CA HIS A 231 5.65 7.09 10.64
C HIS A 231 6.42 7.96 9.64
N LEU A 232 7.54 8.54 10.08
CA LEU A 232 8.29 9.56 9.35
C LEU A 232 9.76 9.17 9.13
N ARG A 233 10.28 8.20 9.89
CA ARG A 233 11.69 7.77 9.81
C ARG A 233 12.10 7.31 8.41
N ALA A 234 13.39 7.41 8.15
CA ALA A 234 13.98 6.84 6.95
C ALA A 234 13.80 5.32 6.93
N PHE A 235 13.63 4.74 5.73
CA PHE A 235 13.59 3.30 5.55
C PHE A 235 14.87 2.65 6.09
N THR A 236 14.70 1.56 6.84
CA THR A 236 15.76 0.64 7.27
C THR A 236 15.27 -0.81 7.11
N GLY A 237 16.18 -1.79 7.12
CA GLY A 237 15.82 -3.20 6.91
C GLY A 237 15.48 -3.57 5.45
N ARG A 238 15.65 -2.64 4.50
CA ARG A 238 15.44 -2.86 3.05
C ARG A 238 16.78 -2.70 2.32
N PRO A 239 17.80 -3.53 2.59
CA PRO A 239 19.13 -3.34 2.01
C PRO A 239 19.05 -3.49 0.48
N SER A 240 19.86 -2.73 -0.27
CA SER A 240 19.80 -2.76 -1.75
C SER A 240 20.07 -4.15 -2.34
N THR A 241 20.68 -5.05 -1.57
CA THR A 241 20.92 -6.45 -1.89
C THR A 241 19.64 -7.27 -2.10
N ILE A 242 18.46 -6.82 -1.65
CA ILE A 242 17.19 -7.50 -1.95
C ILE A 242 16.67 -7.22 -3.36
N GLY A 243 17.16 -6.17 -4.04
CA GLY A 243 16.67 -5.75 -5.36
C GLY A 243 16.64 -6.88 -6.40
N PRO A 244 17.70 -7.70 -6.54
CA PRO A 244 17.68 -8.86 -7.44
C PRO A 244 16.67 -9.96 -7.08
N HIS A 245 16.15 -10.00 -5.85
CA HIS A 245 15.26 -11.05 -5.34
C HIS A 245 13.78 -10.71 -5.46
N ILE A 246 13.42 -9.49 -5.88
CA ILE A 246 12.03 -9.04 -5.96
C ILE A 246 11.67 -8.60 -7.37
N ALA A 247 10.38 -8.67 -7.69
CA ALA A 247 9.84 -8.23 -8.98
C ALA A 247 9.63 -6.70 -9.00
N ALA A 248 9.11 -6.16 -7.91
CA ALA A 248 8.91 -4.74 -7.66
C ALA A 248 8.77 -4.49 -6.15
N HIS A 249 8.81 -3.22 -5.75
CA HIS A 249 8.64 -2.76 -4.39
C HIS A 249 7.59 -1.64 -4.34
N GLY A 250 6.36 -2.00 -4.01
CA GLY A 250 5.29 -1.06 -3.71
C GLY A 250 5.25 -0.74 -2.22
N ILE A 251 5.17 0.54 -1.87
CA ILE A 251 4.98 0.98 -0.49
C ILE A 251 3.51 1.23 -0.20
N ASN A 252 3.01 0.77 0.95
CA ASN A 252 1.72 1.19 1.48
C ASN A 252 1.92 2.51 2.24
N THR A 253 1.30 3.58 1.76
CA THR A 253 1.52 4.92 2.32
C THR A 253 0.74 5.14 3.62
N ALA A 254 1.15 6.14 4.41
CA ALA A 254 0.45 6.57 5.62
C ALA A 254 -0.85 7.30 5.26
N SER A 255 -1.78 7.48 6.20
CA SER A 255 -2.98 8.30 5.95
C SER A 255 -2.68 9.78 5.65
N GLN A 256 -1.43 10.23 5.87
CA GLN A 256 -0.94 11.56 5.57
C GLN A 256 -0.15 11.54 4.24
N ALA A 257 -0.73 12.08 3.17
CA ALA A 257 -0.19 12.01 1.82
C ALA A 257 1.14 12.76 1.68
N VAL A 258 1.27 13.95 2.28
CA VAL A 258 2.49 14.76 2.15
C VAL A 258 3.59 14.21 3.04
N LEU A 259 3.28 13.87 4.29
CA LEU A 259 4.25 13.25 5.20
C LEU A 259 4.77 11.90 4.69
N SER A 260 3.96 11.11 3.98
CA SER A 260 4.39 9.84 3.35
C SER A 260 5.54 10.00 2.36
N GLN A 261 5.73 11.20 1.80
CA GLN A 261 6.81 11.47 0.85
C GLN A 261 8.19 11.35 1.50
N ILE A 262 8.32 11.68 2.80
CA ILE A 262 9.60 11.66 3.51
C ILE A 262 10.21 10.25 3.53
N PRO A 263 9.56 9.23 4.13
CA PRO A 263 10.08 7.87 4.09
C PRO A 263 10.20 7.37 2.65
N ALA A 264 9.23 7.62 1.77
CA ALA A 264 9.28 7.17 0.37
C ALA A 264 10.57 7.60 -0.36
N LEU A 265 10.95 8.89 -0.26
CA LEU A 265 12.19 9.38 -0.85
C LEU A 265 13.42 8.62 -0.31
N THR A 266 13.44 8.28 0.98
CA THR A 266 14.56 7.56 1.60
C THR A 266 14.70 6.11 1.13
N LEU A 267 13.61 5.45 0.71
CA LEU A 267 13.67 4.13 0.08
C LEU A 267 14.38 4.18 -1.27
N ALA A 268 14.06 5.19 -2.09
CA ALA A 268 14.75 5.40 -3.36
C ALA A 268 16.25 5.68 -3.14
N GLU A 269 16.59 6.49 -2.11
CA GLU A 269 17.98 6.71 -1.72
C GLU A 269 18.67 5.42 -1.24
N SER A 270 17.99 4.57 -0.47
CA SER A 270 18.60 3.34 0.07
C SER A 270 18.98 2.35 -1.02
N TYR A 271 18.17 2.21 -2.07
CA TYR A 271 18.52 1.37 -3.22
C TYR A 271 19.66 1.94 -4.04
N ARG A 272 19.67 3.26 -4.25
CA ARG A 272 20.70 3.95 -5.02
C ARG A 272 22.07 3.92 -4.31
N ASP A 273 22.08 4.20 -3.02
CA ASP A 273 23.31 4.39 -2.24
C ASP A 273 23.82 3.07 -1.63
N GLY A 274 22.94 2.07 -1.47
CA GLY A 274 23.30 0.73 -1.04
C GLY A 274 24.06 0.70 0.30
N ALA A 275 25.31 0.21 0.28
CA ALA A 275 26.13 0.13 1.50
C ALA A 275 26.52 1.52 2.06
N ASP A 276 26.46 2.57 1.25
CA ASP A 276 26.79 3.94 1.65
C ASP A 276 25.58 4.69 2.23
N TYR A 277 24.40 4.07 2.25
CA TYR A 277 23.17 4.67 2.75
C TYR A 277 23.23 4.98 4.25
N GLN A 278 22.93 6.23 4.61
CA GLN A 278 22.94 6.73 5.99
C GLN A 278 21.56 7.26 6.35
N TYR A 279 20.76 6.45 7.04
CA TYR A 279 19.33 6.70 7.27
C TYR A 279 19.04 8.05 7.95
N LEU A 280 19.84 8.50 8.92
CA LEU A 280 19.64 9.82 9.55
C LEU A 280 19.86 10.98 8.56
N ALA A 281 20.90 10.89 7.74
CA ALA A 281 21.19 11.90 6.73
C ALA A 281 20.15 11.89 5.60
N ALA A 282 19.69 10.70 5.20
CA ALA A 282 18.63 10.52 4.20
C ALA A 282 17.31 11.12 4.69
N PHE A 283 16.91 10.83 5.94
CA PHE A 283 15.74 11.45 6.57
C PHE A 283 15.83 12.97 6.53
N ARG A 284 16.96 13.56 6.94
CA ARG A 284 17.12 15.03 6.91
C ARG A 284 16.98 15.59 5.50
N ARG A 285 17.61 14.98 4.49
CA ARG A 285 17.50 15.43 3.10
C ARG A 285 16.06 15.36 2.60
N ALA A 286 15.39 14.22 2.81
CA ALA A 286 14.00 14.02 2.41
C ALA A 286 13.05 14.99 3.13
N ALA A 287 13.21 15.17 4.44
CA ALA A 287 12.41 16.11 5.22
C ALA A 287 12.59 17.55 4.74
N VAL A 288 13.83 18.00 4.46
CA VAL A 288 14.07 19.35 3.91
C VAL A 288 13.46 19.50 2.51
N ALA A 289 13.54 18.47 1.67
CA ALA A 289 12.96 18.50 0.33
C ALA A 289 11.43 18.61 0.34
N VAL A 290 10.76 17.92 1.28
CA VAL A 290 9.29 17.88 1.38
C VAL A 290 8.74 19.07 2.18
N LEU A 291 9.43 19.50 3.23
CA LEU A 291 8.90 20.43 4.24
C LEU A 291 9.54 21.82 4.18
N GLY A 292 10.67 21.97 3.51
CA GLY A 292 11.57 23.11 3.69
C GLY A 292 12.38 23.01 5.01
N PRO A 293 13.45 23.83 5.15
CA PRO A 293 14.43 23.66 6.22
C PRO A 293 13.87 23.85 7.64
N ASP A 294 12.99 24.83 7.83
CA ASP A 294 12.49 25.23 9.14
C ASP A 294 11.45 24.24 9.68
N LEU A 295 10.47 23.84 8.84
CA LEU A 295 9.49 22.83 9.23
C LEU A 295 10.15 21.46 9.40
N ALA A 296 11.15 21.11 8.58
CA ALA A 296 11.94 19.89 8.76
C ALA A 296 12.68 19.86 10.10
N ASP A 297 13.33 20.97 10.52
CA ASP A 297 13.93 21.06 11.87
C ASP A 297 12.87 20.91 12.97
N GLY A 298 11.71 21.54 12.78
CA GLY A 298 10.56 21.39 13.66
C GLY A 298 10.14 19.94 13.86
N VAL A 299 9.96 19.18 12.77
CA VAL A 299 9.58 17.76 12.75
C VAL A 299 10.67 16.89 13.36
N GLU A 300 11.92 17.04 12.92
CA GLU A 300 13.06 16.25 13.39
C GLU A 300 13.26 16.35 14.90
N ARG A 301 13.18 17.57 15.46
CA ARG A 301 13.31 17.79 16.92
C ARG A 301 12.16 17.19 17.73
N THR A 302 11.02 16.89 17.10
CA THR A 302 9.84 16.32 17.76
C THR A 302 9.56 14.89 17.35
N LEU A 303 10.47 14.24 16.60
CA LEU A 303 10.24 12.90 16.06
C LEU A 303 9.93 11.87 17.16
N LEU A 304 10.59 11.97 18.31
CA LEU A 304 10.31 11.11 19.48
C LEU A 304 8.87 11.24 20.00
N LEU A 305 8.24 12.40 19.84
CA LEU A 305 6.84 12.59 20.23
C LEU A 305 5.90 12.13 19.11
N LEU A 306 6.19 12.51 17.86
CA LEU A 306 5.32 12.26 16.72
C LEU A 306 5.27 10.76 16.34
N GLU A 307 6.41 10.08 16.35
CA GLU A 307 6.53 8.69 15.91
C GLU A 307 6.62 7.70 17.08
N ASP A 308 7.51 7.92 18.05
CA ASP A 308 7.77 6.92 19.09
C ASP A 308 6.73 6.95 20.23
N ALA A 309 6.48 8.13 20.83
CA ALA A 309 5.51 8.27 21.92
C ALA A 309 4.06 8.18 21.39
N GLY A 310 3.79 8.77 20.23
CA GLY A 310 2.46 8.87 19.65
C GLY A 310 1.49 9.69 20.51
N LEU A 311 0.23 9.78 20.06
CA LEU A 311 -0.82 10.55 20.73
C LEU A 311 -1.05 10.11 22.19
N ASP A 312 -0.86 8.83 22.50
CA ASP A 312 -1.07 8.29 23.84
C ASP A 312 0.08 8.61 24.80
N GLY A 313 1.28 8.89 24.27
CA GLY A 313 2.46 9.27 25.04
C GLY A 313 2.69 10.77 25.18
N ILE A 314 1.88 11.61 24.52
CA ILE A 314 2.00 13.09 24.53
C ILE A 314 1.13 13.69 25.65
N THR A 315 1.72 14.45 26.56
CA THR A 315 0.94 15.19 27.59
C THR A 315 0.14 16.35 26.99
N PRO A 316 -0.92 16.86 27.64
CA PRO A 316 -1.66 18.02 27.17
C PRO A 316 -0.78 19.26 26.91
N GLU A 317 0.23 19.50 27.75
CA GLU A 317 1.18 20.61 27.58
C GLU A 317 2.09 20.41 26.37
N GLN A 318 2.56 19.18 26.15
CA GLN A 318 3.36 18.85 24.97
C GLN A 318 2.51 18.99 23.70
N LYS A 319 1.26 18.51 23.71
CA LYS A 319 0.30 18.65 22.60
C LYS A 319 0.07 20.12 22.25
N ALA A 320 -0.17 20.98 23.24
CA ALA A 320 -0.34 22.42 23.02
C ALA A 320 0.91 23.08 22.40
N ARG A 321 2.12 22.67 22.82
CA ARG A 321 3.38 23.16 22.23
C ARG A 321 3.56 22.68 20.79
N LEU A 322 3.24 21.43 20.48
CA LEU A 322 3.28 20.90 19.12
C LEU A 322 2.28 21.65 18.23
N HIS A 323 1.06 21.86 18.71
CA HIS A 323 0.05 22.62 17.98
C HIS A 323 0.52 24.05 17.69
N ALA A 324 1.03 24.78 18.69
CA ALA A 324 1.56 26.13 18.50
C ALA A 324 2.74 26.17 17.52
N ARG A 325 3.63 25.16 17.56
CA ARG A 325 4.76 25.04 16.63
C ARG A 325 4.29 24.87 15.19
N PHE A 326 3.41 23.90 14.93
CA PHE A 326 3.04 23.55 13.55
C PHE A 326 2.01 24.50 12.96
N ALA A 327 1.17 25.15 13.78
CA ALA A 327 0.26 26.19 13.32
C ALA A 327 0.96 27.46 12.79
N ALA A 328 2.26 27.62 13.05
CA ALA A 328 3.04 28.73 12.51
C ALA A 328 3.40 28.56 11.02
N PHE A 329 3.15 27.39 10.42
CA PHE A 329 3.50 27.09 9.04
C PHE A 329 2.25 26.97 8.16
N ASP A 330 2.18 27.76 7.09
CA ASP A 330 1.22 27.53 6.00
C ASP A 330 1.77 26.46 5.05
N HIS A 331 1.73 25.20 5.50
CA HIS A 331 2.24 24.06 4.75
C HIS A 331 1.27 22.87 4.84
N PRO A 332 0.99 22.13 3.75
CA PRO A 332 0.15 20.94 3.78
C PRO A 332 0.55 19.91 4.85
N ALA A 333 1.84 19.59 4.96
CA ALA A 333 2.33 18.67 6.00
C ALA A 333 2.10 19.18 7.43
N ALA A 334 2.18 20.50 7.67
CA ALA A 334 1.88 21.06 8.98
C ALA A 334 0.38 20.90 9.31
N ARG A 335 -0.50 21.06 8.32
CA ARG A 335 -1.94 20.76 8.44
C ARG A 335 -2.19 19.28 8.72
N GLU A 336 -1.46 18.37 8.09
CA GLU A 336 -1.54 16.93 8.39
C GLU A 336 -1.13 16.62 9.84
N ILE A 337 -0.05 17.22 10.35
CA ILE A 337 0.38 17.05 11.75
C ILE A 337 -0.68 17.59 12.72
N LEU A 338 -1.23 18.78 12.45
CA LEU A 338 -2.29 19.37 13.28
C LEU A 338 -3.56 18.50 13.29
N ALA A 339 -4.01 18.05 12.12
CA ALA A 339 -5.15 17.16 12.01
C ALA A 339 -4.93 15.83 12.77
N TRP A 340 -3.72 15.29 12.72
CA TRP A 340 -3.35 14.10 13.52
C TRP A 340 -3.36 14.38 15.02
N LEU A 341 -2.80 15.51 15.49
CA LEU A 341 -2.90 15.92 16.89
C LEU A 341 -4.37 16.00 17.32
N ASP A 342 -5.25 16.47 16.46
CA ASP A 342 -6.68 16.60 16.73
C ASP A 342 -7.48 15.30 16.56
N GLY A 343 -6.82 14.20 16.18
CA GLY A 343 -7.41 12.87 16.10
C GLY A 343 -8.13 12.57 14.78
N ALA A 344 -7.94 13.38 13.73
CA ALA A 344 -8.65 13.25 12.45
C ALA A 344 -8.33 11.95 11.68
N PHE A 345 -7.28 11.22 12.07
CA PHE A 345 -6.86 9.97 11.45
C PHE A 345 -7.07 8.75 12.36
N ALA A 346 -7.61 8.94 13.56
CA ALA A 346 -7.95 7.83 14.43
C ALA A 346 -9.12 7.05 13.82
N ILE A 347 -8.91 5.76 13.56
CA ILE A 347 -9.94 4.85 13.07
C ILE A 347 -10.40 3.92 14.18
N GLY A 348 -11.72 3.80 14.34
CA GLY A 348 -12.33 2.87 15.28
C GLY A 348 -12.26 1.41 14.80
N ALA A 349 -12.40 0.46 15.72
CA ALA A 349 -12.46 -0.97 15.37
C ALA A 349 -13.68 -1.30 14.48
N GLU A 350 -14.79 -0.57 14.64
CA GLU A 350 -16.01 -0.75 13.84
C GLU A 350 -15.82 -0.27 12.39
N GLU A 351 -15.19 0.90 12.21
CA GLU A 351 -14.86 1.43 10.89
C GLU A 351 -13.93 0.47 10.12
N LEU A 352 -12.94 -0.13 10.80
CA LEU A 352 -12.06 -1.15 10.21
C LEU A 352 -12.84 -2.38 9.71
N GLN A 353 -13.90 -2.80 10.42
CA GLN A 353 -14.72 -3.94 10.00
C GLN A 353 -15.63 -3.63 8.81
N THR A 354 -15.98 -2.36 8.62
CA THR A 354 -16.85 -1.92 7.51
C THR A 354 -16.10 -1.61 6.22
N GLN A 355 -14.78 -1.46 6.29
CA GLN A 355 -13.87 -1.24 5.16
C GLN A 355 -13.32 -2.57 4.60
#